data_AF-A0AAW0W9K1-F1
#
_entry.id   AF-A0AAW0W9K1-F1
#
_cell.length_a   1.000
_cell.length_b   1.000
_cell.length_c   1.000
_cell.angle_alpha   90.00
_cell.angle_beta   90.00
_cell.angle_gamma   90.00
#
_symmetry.space_group_name_H-M   'P 1'
#
loop_
_entity.id
_entity.type
_entity.pdbx_description
1 polymer ?
#
loop_
_entity_poly.entity_id
_entity_poly.type
_entity_poly.pdbx_seq_one_letter_code
_entity_poly.pdbx_strand_id
1 'polypeptide(L)'
;MMNIGTSFKPYESLKELHKMVKTAQEKVMVQTNTPFSSLTNHIRNNNYHWGSLSELNETLKHFSYVDGFTPTQADVSLVQMLNVGSSLSPYPHLLRWYCHMASYSQAERDTFPEASNNGPLTPTSKPKEREALSMVDRWMLSQLAYAVKECNIAFEEFNFPRATTALYNLWWYQICDVYLECLKPVMYSENEEAKELSCNVLYTAVYVGLALISPFMPYLSEELFQRLPSRTANQPPSICVTPYPEPEEYEMFLDKDVDEKFRFGQKVISEVRSAKAKYDIPHKTKIELTLQSENHENRATLESLIQDITTLSAASNVRVSTEKPKGSVPTLINAETVAWMKLQ
;
A
#
# COMPACT_ATOMS: atom_id res chain seq x y z
N MET A 1 6.46 -19.06 -5.77
CA MET A 1 5.26 -19.14 -6.61
C MET A 1 4.05 -19.20 -5.70
N MET A 2 3.33 -18.09 -5.54
CA MET A 2 2.05 -18.10 -4.83
C MET A 2 1.11 -19.05 -5.56
N ASN A 3 0.61 -20.04 -4.82
CA ASN A 3 -0.34 -21.03 -5.29
C ASN A 3 -1.69 -20.32 -5.46
N ILE A 4 -1.89 -19.70 -6.61
CA ILE A 4 -3.18 -19.20 -7.05
C ILE A 4 -4.06 -20.45 -7.17
N GLY A 5 -5.07 -20.55 -6.31
CA GLY A 5 -5.88 -21.75 -6.14
C GLY A 5 -6.28 -22.38 -7.48
N THR A 6 -6.17 -23.71 -7.54
CA THR A 6 -6.46 -24.58 -8.69
C THR A 6 -7.93 -24.54 -9.18
N SER A 7 -8.71 -23.54 -8.77
CA SER A 7 -10.12 -23.35 -9.12
C SER A 7 -10.37 -22.20 -10.10
N PHE A 8 -9.39 -21.33 -10.40
CA PHE A 8 -9.61 -20.28 -11.38
C PHE A 8 -9.46 -20.83 -12.81
N LYS A 9 -10.58 -21.22 -13.41
CA LYS A 9 -10.69 -21.62 -14.82
C LYS A 9 -11.14 -20.41 -15.66
N PRO A 10 -10.25 -19.74 -16.40
CA PRO A 10 -10.54 -18.47 -17.09
C PRO A 10 -11.67 -18.58 -18.12
N TYR A 11 -11.82 -19.75 -18.75
CA TYR A 11 -12.81 -19.98 -19.80
C TYR A 11 -14.22 -20.32 -19.28
N GLU A 12 -14.32 -20.91 -18.07
CA GLU A 12 -15.62 -21.12 -17.42
C GLU A 12 -16.12 -19.81 -16.80
N SER A 13 -15.23 -19.01 -16.18
CA SER A 13 -15.58 -17.69 -15.64
C SER A 13 -15.96 -16.68 -16.72
N LEU A 14 -15.34 -16.71 -17.91
CA LEU A 14 -15.73 -15.86 -19.05
C LEU A 14 -17.07 -16.26 -19.68
N LYS A 15 -17.44 -17.54 -19.66
CA LYS A 15 -18.77 -18.01 -20.11
C LYS A 15 -19.84 -17.68 -19.09
N GLU A 16 -19.54 -17.83 -17.80
CA GLU A 16 -20.38 -17.37 -16.69
C GLU A 16 -20.54 -15.84 -16.74
N LEU A 17 -19.48 -15.06 -16.96
CA LEU A 17 -19.54 -13.61 -17.17
C LEU A 17 -20.38 -13.25 -18.39
N HIS A 18 -20.19 -13.89 -19.55
CA HIS A 18 -21.03 -13.65 -20.72
C HIS A 18 -22.49 -14.04 -20.48
N LYS A 19 -22.74 -15.11 -19.73
CA LYS A 19 -24.08 -15.55 -19.34
C LYS A 19 -24.70 -14.59 -18.33
N MET A 20 -23.95 -14.08 -17.37
CA MET A 20 -24.38 -13.07 -16.40
C MET A 20 -24.62 -11.72 -17.08
N VAL A 21 -23.77 -11.31 -18.02
CA VAL A 21 -23.96 -10.12 -18.86
C VAL A 21 -25.20 -10.29 -19.73
N LYS A 22 -25.41 -11.44 -20.38
CA LYS A 22 -26.66 -11.74 -21.12
C LYS A 22 -27.89 -11.77 -20.21
N THR A 23 -27.80 -12.40 -19.04
CA THR A 23 -28.91 -12.52 -18.09
C THR A 23 -29.24 -11.16 -17.46
N ALA A 24 -28.24 -10.31 -17.23
CA ALA A 24 -28.40 -8.93 -16.80
C ALA A 24 -28.97 -8.04 -17.92
N GLN A 25 -28.63 -8.32 -19.18
CA GLN A 25 -29.23 -7.66 -20.35
C GLN A 25 -30.68 -8.08 -20.60
N GLU A 26 -31.07 -9.31 -20.26
CA GLU A 26 -32.41 -9.88 -20.53
C GLU A 26 -33.44 -9.70 -19.39
N LYS A 27 -33.03 -9.39 -18.15
CA LYS A 27 -33.94 -9.29 -16.98
C LYS A 27 -34.50 -7.89 -16.64
N VAL A 28 -34.18 -6.85 -17.39
CA VAL A 28 -34.56 -5.47 -17.02
C VAL A 28 -35.79 -5.00 -17.80
N MET A 29 -36.98 -5.21 -17.23
CA MET A 29 -38.23 -4.56 -17.67
C MET A 29 -39.09 -4.08 -16.47
N VAL A 30 -39.20 -2.75 -16.36
CA VAL A 30 -40.30 -1.88 -15.85
C VAL A 30 -40.62 -1.80 -14.33
N GLN A 31 -40.39 -0.63 -13.69
CA GLN A 31 -41.35 0.42 -13.28
C GLN A 31 -40.61 1.52 -12.47
N THR A 32 -40.84 2.79 -12.81
CA THR A 32 -40.16 3.99 -12.27
C THR A 32 -40.92 4.61 -11.10
N ASN A 33 -40.23 5.21 -10.11
CA ASN A 33 -40.76 6.40 -9.42
C ASN A 33 -39.79 7.26 -8.56
N THR A 34 -38.45 7.16 -8.70
CA THR A 34 -37.54 8.01 -7.90
C THR A 34 -36.53 8.77 -8.77
N PRO A 35 -36.47 10.11 -8.69
CA PRO A 35 -35.49 10.91 -9.43
C PRO A 35 -34.07 10.72 -8.88
N PHE A 36 -33.07 10.79 -9.78
CA PHE A 36 -31.64 10.61 -9.48
C PHE A 36 -31.10 11.60 -8.42
N SER A 37 -31.75 12.76 -8.25
CA SER A 37 -31.44 13.72 -7.18
C SER A 37 -31.78 13.23 -5.76
N SER A 38 -32.65 12.22 -5.62
CA SER A 38 -32.93 11.57 -4.33
C SER A 38 -31.89 10.50 -3.97
N LEU A 39 -31.21 9.90 -4.97
CA LEU A 39 -30.12 8.93 -4.76
C LEU A 39 -28.90 9.57 -4.07
N THR A 40 -28.64 10.84 -4.33
CA THR A 40 -27.42 11.53 -3.89
C THR A 40 -27.58 12.22 -2.54
N ASN A 41 -28.82 12.51 -2.13
CA ASN A 41 -29.12 13.10 -0.83
C ASN A 41 -28.89 12.15 0.36
N HIS A 42 -28.91 10.83 0.16
CA HIS A 42 -28.58 9.84 1.21
C HIS A 42 -27.07 9.56 1.34
N ILE A 43 -26.28 9.89 0.30
CA ILE A 43 -24.82 9.74 0.29
C ILE A 43 -24.14 11.02 0.84
N ARG A 44 -24.93 11.98 1.32
CA ARG A 44 -24.51 13.28 1.88
C ARG A 44 -23.55 13.17 3.08
N ASN A 45 -23.43 11.99 3.71
CA ASN A 45 -22.54 11.77 4.84
C ASN A 45 -21.09 11.42 4.47
N ASN A 46 -20.78 11.09 3.20
CA ASN A 46 -19.46 10.55 2.82
C ASN A 46 -18.71 11.39 1.77
N ASN A 47 -18.88 12.73 1.75
CA ASN A 47 -18.11 13.67 0.91
C ASN A 47 -18.20 13.55 -0.63
N TYR A 48 -18.99 12.63 -1.20
CA TYR A 48 -19.20 12.53 -2.65
C TYR A 48 -20.58 13.02 -3.10
N HIS A 49 -20.57 13.91 -4.09
CA HIS A 49 -21.77 14.41 -4.75
C HIS A 49 -21.67 14.14 -6.25
N TRP A 50 -22.39 13.14 -6.76
CA TRP A 50 -22.56 12.94 -8.21
C TRP A 50 -23.89 13.54 -8.66
N GLY A 51 -23.86 14.62 -9.43
CA GLY A 51 -25.05 15.24 -10.03
C GLY A 51 -25.66 14.41 -11.15
N SER A 52 -24.91 13.46 -11.72
CA SER A 52 -25.34 12.66 -12.88
C SER A 52 -24.68 11.27 -12.95
N LEU A 53 -25.27 10.35 -13.73
CA LEU A 53 -24.65 9.06 -14.07
C LEU A 53 -23.32 9.22 -14.84
N SER A 54 -23.17 10.32 -15.57
CA SER A 54 -21.93 10.65 -16.29
C SER A 54 -20.78 10.95 -15.34
N GLU A 55 -21.02 11.72 -14.28
CA GLU A 55 -20.01 12.03 -13.25
C GLU A 55 -19.58 10.79 -12.48
N LEU A 56 -20.53 9.92 -12.16
CA LEU A 56 -20.23 8.63 -11.52
C LEU A 56 -19.38 7.74 -12.45
N ASN A 57 -19.71 7.68 -13.75
CA ASN A 57 -18.92 6.94 -14.73
C ASN A 57 -17.49 7.49 -14.88
N GLU A 58 -17.32 8.81 -14.87
CA GLU A 58 -15.98 9.42 -14.87
C GLU A 58 -15.22 9.13 -13.57
N THR A 59 -15.89 9.08 -12.43
CA THR A 59 -15.24 8.69 -11.15
C THR A 59 -14.75 7.23 -11.22
N LEU A 60 -15.62 6.31 -11.67
CA LEU A 60 -15.33 4.88 -11.79
C LEU A 60 -14.34 4.54 -12.92
N LYS A 61 -13.98 5.52 -13.76
CA LYS A 61 -12.87 5.39 -14.70
C LYS A 61 -11.53 5.30 -13.95
N HIS A 62 -11.38 6.05 -12.87
CA HIS A 62 -10.16 6.14 -12.08
C HIS A 62 -10.16 5.19 -10.87
N PHE A 63 -11.34 4.83 -10.37
CA PHE A 63 -11.50 3.98 -9.20
C PHE A 63 -12.22 2.67 -9.53
N SER A 64 -11.84 1.58 -8.83
CA SER A 64 -12.51 0.28 -8.99
C SER A 64 -13.91 0.30 -8.39
N TYR A 65 -14.11 1.09 -7.33
CA TYR A 65 -15.31 1.22 -6.54
C TYR A 65 -15.61 2.70 -6.25
N VAL A 66 -16.79 2.95 -5.72
CA VAL A 66 -17.30 4.30 -5.43
C VAL A 66 -16.40 5.03 -4.43
N ASP A 67 -15.84 4.29 -3.46
CA ASP A 67 -14.98 4.82 -2.40
C ASP A 67 -13.50 4.40 -2.59
N GLY A 68 -13.05 4.30 -3.85
CA GLY A 68 -11.65 4.00 -4.18
C GLY A 68 -11.42 2.58 -4.71
N PHE A 69 -10.60 1.79 -4.04
CA PHE A 69 -10.09 0.51 -4.58
C PHE A 69 -10.63 -0.74 -3.87
N THR A 70 -11.39 -0.58 -2.79
CA THR A 70 -12.04 -1.66 -2.06
C THR A 70 -13.56 -1.49 -2.09
N PRO A 71 -14.35 -2.57 -2.19
CA PRO A 71 -15.80 -2.46 -2.09
C PRO A 71 -16.21 -2.07 -0.67
N THR A 72 -17.21 -1.18 -0.57
CA THR A 72 -17.71 -0.65 0.70
C THR A 72 -19.23 -0.76 0.82
N GLN A 73 -19.78 -0.47 2.00
CA GLN A 73 -21.24 -0.33 2.18
C GLN A 73 -21.85 0.80 1.32
N ALA A 74 -21.06 1.78 0.89
CA ALA A 74 -21.53 2.81 -0.06
C ALA A 74 -21.79 2.20 -1.44
N ASP A 75 -20.94 1.27 -1.91
CA ASP A 75 -21.15 0.56 -3.17
C ASP A 75 -22.41 -0.31 -3.11
N VAL A 76 -22.62 -1.02 -2.00
CA VAL A 76 -23.81 -1.87 -1.79
C VAL A 76 -25.09 -1.02 -1.83
N SER A 77 -25.09 0.09 -1.09
CA SER A 77 -26.20 1.05 -1.08
C SER A 77 -26.46 1.60 -2.48
N LEU A 78 -25.40 2.02 -3.19
CA LEU A 78 -25.51 2.55 -4.54
C LEU A 78 -26.08 1.51 -5.51
N VAL A 79 -25.66 0.25 -5.45
CA VAL A 79 -26.20 -0.84 -6.29
C VAL A 79 -27.67 -1.13 -5.99
N GLN A 80 -28.07 -1.14 -4.71
CA GLN A 80 -29.47 -1.32 -4.31
C GLN A 80 -30.35 -0.16 -4.80
N MET A 81 -29.82 1.06 -4.78
CA MET A 81 -30.52 2.25 -5.27
C MET A 81 -30.52 2.33 -6.80
N LEU A 82 -29.46 1.86 -7.46
CA LEU A 82 -29.35 1.70 -8.91
C LEU A 82 -30.18 0.49 -9.37
N ASN A 83 -31.48 0.56 -9.14
CA ASN A 83 -32.46 -0.32 -9.75
C ASN A 83 -32.82 0.26 -11.13
N VAL A 84 -31.82 0.35 -12.01
CA VAL A 84 -31.87 1.18 -13.22
C VAL A 84 -32.68 0.48 -14.30
N GLY A 85 -33.91 0.95 -14.52
CA GLY A 85 -34.74 0.62 -15.69
C GLY A 85 -34.25 1.24 -17.02
N SER A 86 -33.01 1.73 -17.07
CA SER A 86 -32.37 2.39 -18.21
C SER A 86 -31.08 1.64 -18.55
N SER A 87 -30.78 1.48 -19.84
CA SER A 87 -29.57 0.78 -20.29
C SER A 87 -28.32 1.50 -19.78
N LEU A 88 -27.51 0.82 -18.97
CA LEU A 88 -26.18 1.29 -18.52
C LEU A 88 -25.11 1.17 -19.62
N SER A 89 -25.48 0.66 -20.81
CA SER A 89 -24.56 0.47 -21.95
C SER A 89 -23.77 1.72 -22.37
N PRO A 90 -24.31 2.96 -22.28
CA PRO A 90 -23.54 4.17 -22.59
C PRO A 90 -22.40 4.48 -21.60
N TYR A 91 -22.39 3.84 -20.42
CA TYR A 91 -21.46 4.11 -19.32
C TYR A 91 -20.61 2.86 -19.01
N PRO A 92 -19.50 2.63 -19.74
CA PRO A 92 -18.75 1.38 -19.65
C PRO A 92 -18.12 1.12 -18.27
N HIS A 93 -17.65 2.17 -17.58
CA HIS A 93 -17.01 2.04 -16.26
C HIS A 93 -18.05 1.76 -15.17
N LEU A 94 -19.20 2.44 -15.25
CA LEU A 94 -20.34 2.19 -14.40
C LEU A 94 -20.90 0.78 -14.60
N LEU A 95 -21.05 0.33 -15.85
CA LEU A 95 -21.51 -1.02 -16.16
C LEU A 95 -20.54 -2.09 -15.63
N ARG A 96 -19.23 -1.91 -15.85
CA ARG A 96 -18.18 -2.79 -15.30
C ARG A 96 -18.33 -2.91 -13.78
N TRP A 97 -18.38 -1.77 -13.08
CA TRP A 97 -18.53 -1.73 -11.63
C TRP A 97 -19.83 -2.41 -11.18
N TYR A 98 -20.96 -2.11 -11.82
CA TYR A 98 -22.26 -2.69 -11.46
C TYR A 98 -22.28 -4.21 -11.62
N CYS A 99 -21.79 -4.73 -12.75
CA CYS A 99 -21.68 -6.18 -12.98
C CYS A 99 -20.77 -6.84 -11.95
N HIS A 100 -19.66 -6.18 -11.59
CA HIS A 100 -18.75 -6.69 -10.57
C HIS A 100 -19.40 -6.73 -9.18
N MET A 101 -20.06 -5.64 -8.76
CA MET A 101 -20.78 -5.60 -7.48
C MET A 101 -21.94 -6.60 -7.44
N ALA A 102 -22.63 -6.79 -8.57
CA ALA A 102 -23.70 -7.77 -8.72
C ALA A 102 -23.20 -9.23 -8.60
N SER A 103 -21.91 -9.48 -8.84
CA SER A 103 -21.31 -10.82 -8.72
C SER A 103 -21.14 -11.29 -7.27
N TYR A 104 -21.05 -10.38 -6.31
CA TYR A 104 -20.99 -10.73 -4.89
C TYR A 104 -22.35 -11.21 -4.37
N SER A 105 -22.33 -12.24 -3.54
CA SER A 105 -23.50 -12.69 -2.78
C SER A 105 -23.89 -11.68 -1.69
N GLN A 106 -25.12 -11.77 -1.18
CA GLN A 106 -25.57 -10.88 -0.10
C GLN A 106 -24.71 -11.03 1.16
N ALA A 107 -24.33 -12.27 1.51
CA ALA A 107 -23.48 -12.53 2.67
C ALA A 107 -22.08 -11.88 2.54
N GLU A 108 -21.51 -11.81 1.32
CA GLU A 108 -20.24 -11.12 1.10
C GLU A 108 -20.40 -9.61 1.19
N ARG A 109 -21.48 -9.06 0.63
CA ARG A 109 -21.78 -7.63 0.70
C ARG A 109 -21.95 -7.15 2.15
N ASP A 110 -22.54 -7.97 3.00
CA ASP A 110 -22.70 -7.66 4.43
C ASP A 110 -21.37 -7.62 5.20
N THR A 111 -20.29 -8.20 4.64
CA THR A 111 -18.94 -8.18 5.25
C THR A 111 -18.07 -7.00 4.80
N PHE A 112 -18.53 -6.20 3.83
CA PHE A 112 -17.75 -5.06 3.34
C PHE A 112 -17.63 -3.97 4.40
N PRO A 113 -16.47 -3.30 4.47
CA PRO A 113 -16.25 -2.20 5.40
C PRO A 113 -17.21 -1.04 5.13
N GLU A 114 -17.49 -0.27 6.18
CA GLU A 114 -18.13 1.05 6.02
C GLU A 114 -17.27 1.93 5.10
N ALA A 115 -17.94 2.82 4.36
CA ALA A 115 -17.23 3.76 3.50
C ALA A 115 -16.40 4.74 4.34
N SER A 116 -15.20 5.04 3.85
CA SER A 116 -14.31 6.05 4.42
C SER A 116 -14.97 7.42 4.35
N ASN A 117 -14.97 8.15 5.46
CA ASN A 117 -15.45 9.53 5.49
C ASN A 117 -14.58 10.49 4.64
N ASN A 118 -13.35 10.09 4.28
CA ASN A 118 -12.34 10.95 3.67
C ASN A 118 -12.03 10.62 2.20
N GLY A 119 -12.74 9.66 1.61
CA GLY A 119 -12.46 9.17 0.27
C GLY A 119 -11.10 8.48 0.10
N PRO A 120 -10.66 8.12 -1.13
CA PRO A 120 -9.34 7.56 -1.33
C PRO A 120 -8.31 8.63 -1.02
N LEU A 121 -7.33 8.28 -0.19
CA LEU A 121 -6.18 9.11 0.11
C LEU A 121 -5.51 9.51 -1.21
N THR A 122 -5.68 10.77 -1.60
CA THR A 122 -5.02 11.33 -2.77
C THR A 122 -3.76 12.04 -2.28
N PRO A 123 -2.59 11.75 -2.86
CA PRO A 123 -1.36 12.37 -2.42
C PRO A 123 -1.36 13.84 -2.86
N THR A 124 -1.35 14.74 -1.88
CA THR A 124 -1.58 16.18 -2.02
C THR A 124 -0.31 16.98 -2.29
N SER A 125 0.86 16.49 -1.87
CA SER A 125 2.11 17.26 -1.96
C SER A 125 3.38 16.39 -2.05
N LYS A 126 4.46 16.98 -2.57
CA LYS A 126 5.80 16.39 -2.45
C LYS A 126 6.26 16.52 -0.98
N PRO A 127 6.92 15.51 -0.39
CA PRO A 127 7.50 15.63 0.96
C PRO A 127 8.53 16.76 0.97
N LYS A 128 8.26 17.85 1.70
CA LYS A 128 9.18 19.00 1.81
C LYS A 128 9.83 19.13 3.19
N GLU A 129 9.18 18.66 4.25
CA GLU A 129 9.61 18.87 5.62
C GLU A 129 9.98 17.54 6.28
N ARG A 130 11.28 17.29 6.44
CA ARG A 130 11.83 16.05 6.98
C ARG A 130 11.46 15.81 8.44
N GLU A 131 11.18 16.88 9.19
CA GLU A 131 10.94 16.86 10.63
C GLU A 131 9.54 16.36 11.00
N ALA A 132 8.57 16.50 10.10
CA ALA A 132 7.21 15.99 10.29
C ALA A 132 7.08 14.49 9.95
N LEU A 133 8.08 13.90 9.29
CA LEU A 133 8.03 12.51 8.82
C LEU A 133 8.43 11.51 9.89
N SER A 134 7.80 10.34 9.87
CA SER A 134 8.21 9.21 10.72
C SER A 134 9.63 8.75 10.38
N MET A 135 10.28 8.03 11.30
CA MET A 135 11.62 7.47 11.04
C MET A 135 11.62 6.54 9.81
N VAL A 136 10.58 5.74 9.63
CA VAL A 136 10.43 4.82 8.50
C VAL A 136 10.28 5.58 7.19
N ASP A 137 9.50 6.66 7.19
CA ASP A 137 9.31 7.50 6.00
C ASP A 137 10.60 8.19 5.59
N ARG A 138 11.34 8.74 6.56
CA ARG A 138 12.67 9.32 6.33
C ARG A 138 13.65 8.29 5.79
N TRP A 139 13.62 7.07 6.36
CA TRP A 139 14.45 5.96 5.89
C TRP A 139 14.12 5.60 4.44
N MET A 140 12.85 5.46 4.08
CA MET A 140 12.44 5.14 2.70
C MET A 140 12.89 6.23 1.71
N LEU A 141 12.77 7.51 2.05
CA LEU A 141 13.28 8.60 1.22
C LEU A 141 14.82 8.57 1.08
N SER A 142 15.54 8.24 2.16
CA SER A 142 17.00 8.04 2.12
C SER A 142 17.38 6.89 1.18
N GLN A 143 16.70 5.74 1.28
CA GLN A 143 16.91 4.60 0.39
C GLN A 143 16.59 4.92 -1.07
N LEU A 144 15.55 5.72 -1.33
CA LEU A 144 15.23 6.22 -2.66
C LEU A 144 16.37 7.08 -3.24
N ALA A 145 16.91 8.00 -2.44
CA ALA A 145 18.02 8.84 -2.86
C ALA A 145 19.28 8.04 -3.21
N TYR A 146 19.61 6.99 -2.44
CA TYR A 146 20.69 6.07 -2.81
C TYR A 146 20.40 5.34 -4.12
N ALA A 147 19.17 4.86 -4.33
CA ALA A 147 18.81 4.17 -5.57
C ALA A 147 18.92 5.08 -6.80
N VAL A 148 18.47 6.33 -6.69
CA VAL A 148 18.63 7.36 -7.74
C VAL A 148 20.11 7.55 -8.06
N LYS A 149 20.94 7.76 -7.03
CA LYS A 149 22.39 7.96 -7.21
C LYS A 149 23.07 6.76 -7.86
N GLU A 150 22.80 5.55 -7.37
CA GLU A 150 23.41 4.33 -7.89
C GLU A 150 22.99 4.02 -9.33
N CYS A 151 21.72 4.29 -9.68
CA CYS A 151 21.26 4.13 -11.07
C CYS A 151 21.96 5.12 -12.00
N ASN A 152 22.07 6.39 -11.62
CA ASN A 152 22.74 7.42 -12.44
C ASN A 152 24.22 7.07 -12.68
N ILE A 153 24.97 6.73 -11.63
CA ILE A 153 26.38 6.29 -11.78
C ILE A 153 26.46 5.06 -12.69
N ALA A 154 25.57 4.09 -12.52
CA ALA A 154 25.55 2.89 -13.35
C ALA A 154 25.23 3.18 -14.82
N PHE A 155 24.36 4.15 -15.12
CA PHE A 155 24.08 4.59 -16.48
C PHE A 155 25.27 5.33 -17.11
N GLU A 156 25.95 6.22 -16.36
CA GLU A 156 27.18 6.90 -16.80
C GLU A 156 28.30 5.91 -17.13
N GLU A 157 28.44 4.86 -16.32
CA GLU A 157 29.45 3.80 -16.49
C GLU A 157 29.03 2.72 -17.51
N PHE A 158 27.84 2.80 -18.09
CA PHE A 158 27.22 1.74 -18.90
C PHE A 158 27.14 0.36 -18.19
N ASN A 159 27.10 0.36 -16.85
CA ASN A 159 27.04 -0.82 -16.01
C ASN A 159 25.59 -1.17 -15.64
N PHE A 160 24.84 -1.67 -16.62
CA PHE A 160 23.43 -2.06 -16.42
C PHE A 160 23.20 -3.09 -15.29
N PRO A 161 24.08 -4.09 -15.06
CA PRO A 161 23.94 -4.98 -13.90
C PRO A 161 23.89 -4.26 -12.55
N ARG A 162 24.71 -3.22 -12.37
CA ARG A 162 24.69 -2.37 -11.17
C ARG A 162 23.36 -1.63 -11.01
N ALA A 163 22.85 -1.02 -12.09
CA ALA A 163 21.55 -0.35 -12.08
C ALA A 163 20.41 -1.33 -11.73
N THR A 164 20.37 -2.50 -12.37
CA THR A 164 19.32 -3.50 -12.11
C THR A 164 19.37 -4.04 -10.69
N THR A 165 20.56 -4.17 -10.08
CA THR A 165 20.72 -4.57 -8.68
C THR A 165 20.20 -3.49 -7.73
N ALA A 166 20.52 -2.22 -7.99
CA ALA A 166 20.00 -1.09 -7.22
C ALA A 166 18.46 -1.02 -7.28
N LEU A 167 17.89 -1.19 -8.48
CA LEU A 167 16.44 -1.23 -8.70
C LEU A 167 15.78 -2.41 -8.00
N TYR A 168 16.37 -3.60 -8.10
CA TYR A 168 15.87 -4.79 -7.42
C TYR A 168 15.85 -4.59 -5.91
N ASN A 169 16.92 -4.03 -5.34
CA ASN A 169 16.97 -3.73 -3.92
C ASN A 169 15.91 -2.71 -3.49
N LEU A 170 15.73 -1.64 -4.26
CA LEU A 170 14.72 -0.62 -3.99
C LEU A 170 13.30 -1.22 -3.98
N TRP A 171 12.91 -1.87 -5.07
CA TRP A 171 11.55 -2.39 -5.23
C TRP A 171 11.25 -3.55 -4.29
N TRP A 172 12.14 -4.55 -4.27
CA TRP A 172 11.88 -5.78 -3.54
C TRP A 172 12.12 -5.61 -2.04
N TYR A 173 13.35 -5.26 -1.67
CA TYR A 173 13.76 -5.28 -0.25
C TYR A 173 13.30 -4.04 0.51
N GLN A 174 13.36 -2.85 -0.10
CA GLN A 174 13.00 -1.62 0.62
C GLN A 174 11.50 -1.32 0.55
N ILE A 175 10.91 -1.25 -0.64
CA ILE A 175 9.49 -0.90 -0.79
C ILE A 175 8.59 -2.07 -0.36
N CYS A 176 8.72 -3.23 -1.01
CA CYS A 176 7.76 -4.33 -0.82
C CYS A 176 7.92 -5.08 0.51
N ASP A 177 9.13 -5.53 0.86
CA ASP A 177 9.35 -6.37 2.03
C ASP A 177 9.29 -5.61 3.36
N VAL A 178 9.61 -4.31 3.34
CA VAL A 178 9.79 -3.51 4.56
C VAL A 178 8.81 -2.36 4.63
N TYR A 179 8.90 -1.40 3.70
CA TYR A 179 8.15 -0.14 3.82
C TYR A 179 6.63 -0.36 3.79
N LEU A 180 6.12 -1.13 2.83
CA LEU A 180 4.69 -1.45 2.77
C LEU A 180 4.19 -2.20 4.01
N GLU A 181 5.01 -3.07 4.60
CA GLU A 181 4.66 -3.77 5.83
C GLU A 181 4.59 -2.80 7.02
N CYS A 182 5.53 -1.86 7.13
CA CYS A 182 5.52 -0.81 8.15
C CYS A 182 4.34 0.14 8.02
N LEU A 183 3.85 0.41 6.80
CA LEU A 183 2.72 1.30 6.57
C LEU A 183 1.37 0.69 6.96
N LYS A 184 1.21 -0.63 6.94
CA LYS A 184 -0.06 -1.29 7.30
C LYS A 184 -0.66 -0.77 8.61
N PRO A 185 0.04 -0.80 9.76
CA PRO A 185 -0.53 -0.30 11.01
C PRO A 185 -0.80 1.21 11.00
N VAL A 186 -0.05 2.01 10.22
CA VAL A 186 -0.32 3.44 10.03
C VAL A 186 -1.65 3.64 9.30
N MET A 187 -1.88 2.88 8.22
CA MET A 187 -3.12 2.94 7.43
C MET A 187 -4.36 2.50 8.22
N TYR A 188 -4.20 1.58 9.18
CA TYR A 188 -5.28 1.16 10.08
C TYR A 188 -5.44 2.04 11.32
N SER A 189 -4.57 3.04 11.52
CA SER A 189 -4.68 3.95 12.68
C SER A 189 -5.76 5.01 12.49
N GLU A 190 -6.13 5.71 13.56
CA GLU A 190 -7.02 6.87 13.49
C GLU A 190 -6.27 8.18 13.18
N ASN A 191 -4.93 8.14 13.06
CA ASN A 191 -4.12 9.32 12.81
C ASN A 191 -4.08 9.65 11.31
N GLU A 192 -4.96 10.54 10.90
CA GLU A 192 -5.10 10.92 9.48
C GLU A 192 -3.89 11.67 8.93
N GLU A 193 -3.25 12.51 9.75
CA GLU A 193 -2.03 13.24 9.35
C GLU A 193 -0.88 12.26 9.04
N ALA A 194 -0.69 11.26 9.91
CA ALA A 194 0.33 10.22 9.68
C ALA A 194 0.05 9.41 8.41
N LYS A 195 -1.22 9.10 8.10
CA LYS A 195 -1.61 8.44 6.85
C LYS A 195 -1.30 9.30 5.64
N GLU A 196 -1.68 10.58 5.66
CA GLU A 196 -1.44 11.50 4.55
C GLU A 196 0.06 11.64 4.26
N LEU A 197 0.88 11.85 5.30
CA LEU A 197 2.32 11.96 5.18
C LEU A 197 2.94 10.67 4.61
N SER A 198 2.54 9.51 5.15
CA SER A 198 3.01 8.19 4.69
C SER A 198 2.59 7.91 3.24
N CYS A 199 1.34 8.23 2.87
CA CYS A 199 0.86 8.13 1.49
C CYS A 199 1.67 9.02 0.54
N ASN A 200 2.04 10.23 0.99
CA ASN A 200 2.88 11.11 0.20
C ASN A 200 4.30 10.56 0.03
N VAL A 201 4.88 9.92 1.03
CA VAL A 201 6.19 9.28 0.89
C VAL A 201 6.11 8.05 -0.01
N LEU A 202 5.12 7.18 0.19
CA LEU A 202 4.89 6.01 -0.65
C LEU A 202 4.71 6.37 -2.12
N TYR A 203 3.85 7.34 -2.42
CA TYR A 203 3.69 7.79 -3.80
C TYR A 203 5.01 8.29 -4.38
N THR A 204 5.79 9.08 -3.62
CA THR A 204 7.08 9.58 -4.10
C THR A 204 8.03 8.42 -4.42
N ALA A 205 8.14 7.44 -3.53
CA ALA A 205 8.96 6.26 -3.73
C ALA A 205 8.53 5.45 -4.97
N VAL A 206 7.23 5.25 -5.16
CA VAL A 206 6.68 4.51 -6.31
C VAL A 206 6.86 5.30 -7.61
N TYR A 207 6.51 6.58 -7.64
CA TYR A 207 6.65 7.43 -8.82
C TYR A 207 8.10 7.48 -9.32
N VAL A 208 9.04 7.73 -8.42
CA VAL A 208 10.47 7.81 -8.75
C VAL A 208 11.01 6.42 -9.08
N GLY A 209 10.63 5.39 -8.33
CA GLY A 209 10.98 4.00 -8.63
C GLY A 209 10.51 3.54 -10.02
N LEU A 210 9.34 3.99 -10.46
CA LEU A 210 8.82 3.72 -11.81
C LEU A 210 9.64 4.47 -12.87
N ALA A 211 10.01 5.73 -12.61
CA ALA A 211 10.85 6.49 -13.52
C ALA A 211 12.23 5.84 -13.69
N LEU A 212 12.85 5.40 -12.57
CA LEU A 212 14.15 4.72 -12.58
C LEU A 212 14.13 3.38 -13.33
N ILE A 213 13.05 2.58 -13.19
CA ILE A 213 12.93 1.27 -13.85
C ILE A 213 12.47 1.38 -15.31
N SER A 214 11.93 2.52 -15.73
CA SER A 214 11.34 2.71 -17.07
C SER A 214 12.28 2.39 -18.25
N PRO A 215 13.61 2.63 -18.20
CA PRO A 215 14.50 2.23 -19.29
C PRO A 215 14.62 0.71 -19.46
N PHE A 216 14.35 -0.06 -18.40
CA PHE A 216 14.42 -1.53 -18.41
C PHE A 216 13.04 -2.18 -18.63
N MET A 217 11.97 -1.57 -18.12
CA MET A 217 10.62 -2.14 -18.13
C MET A 217 9.55 -1.15 -18.63
N PRO A 218 9.69 -0.59 -19.84
CA PRO A 218 8.90 0.57 -20.29
C PRO A 218 7.39 0.32 -20.30
N TYR A 219 6.94 -0.86 -20.73
CA TYR A 219 5.51 -1.19 -20.78
C TYR A 219 4.89 -1.33 -19.39
N LEU A 220 5.59 -1.99 -18.46
CA LEU A 220 5.10 -2.18 -17.10
C LEU A 220 5.10 -0.84 -16.36
N SER A 221 6.19 -0.07 -16.47
CA SER A 221 6.30 1.22 -15.80
C SER A 221 5.24 2.20 -16.31
N GLU A 222 4.95 2.19 -17.61
CA GLU A 222 3.90 3.03 -18.20
C GLU A 222 2.51 2.64 -17.69
N GLU A 223 2.19 1.35 -17.67
CA GLU A 223 0.88 0.85 -17.23
C GLU A 223 0.58 1.21 -15.76
N LEU A 224 1.61 1.13 -14.90
CA LEU A 224 1.52 1.50 -13.49
C LEU A 224 1.51 3.01 -13.30
N PHE A 225 2.29 3.76 -14.08
CA PHE A 225 2.32 5.23 -14.04
C PHE A 225 0.96 5.84 -14.38
N GLN A 226 0.28 5.32 -15.40
CA GLN A 226 -1.07 5.80 -15.78
C GLN A 226 -2.14 5.50 -14.72
N ARG A 227 -1.88 4.57 -13.79
CA ARG A 227 -2.76 4.26 -12.66
C ARG A 227 -2.46 5.05 -11.41
N LEU A 228 -1.30 5.68 -11.33
CA LEU A 228 -0.98 6.54 -10.19
C LEU A 228 -1.86 7.80 -10.23
N PRO A 229 -2.42 8.24 -9.08
CA PRO A 229 -3.18 9.48 -9.03
C PRO A 229 -2.29 10.66 -9.45
N SER A 230 -2.82 11.58 -10.24
CA SER A 230 -2.04 12.72 -10.68
C SER A 230 -1.83 13.72 -9.54
N ARG A 231 -0.58 13.98 -9.17
CA ARG A 231 -0.22 14.94 -8.12
C ARG A 231 -0.30 16.40 -8.55
N THR A 232 -0.11 16.64 -9.84
CA THR A 232 -0.02 18.00 -10.40
C THR A 232 -0.78 18.04 -11.70
N ALA A 233 -1.48 19.14 -11.95
CA ALA A 233 -2.20 19.36 -13.21
C ALA A 233 -1.31 19.21 -14.46
N ASN A 234 0.01 19.37 -14.30
CA ASN A 234 1.02 19.30 -15.37
C ASN A 234 1.83 17.99 -15.36
N GLN A 235 1.30 16.88 -14.83
CA GLN A 235 1.99 15.59 -14.91
C GLN A 235 2.21 15.21 -16.39
N PRO A 236 3.42 14.73 -16.77
CA PRO A 236 3.68 14.31 -18.14
C PRO A 236 2.69 13.23 -18.60
N PRO A 237 2.32 13.21 -19.89
CA PRO A 237 1.33 12.26 -20.41
C PRO A 237 1.82 10.80 -20.46
N SER A 238 3.12 10.58 -20.33
CA SER A 238 3.75 9.25 -20.31
C SER A 238 5.03 9.28 -19.48
N ILE A 239 5.38 8.15 -18.87
CA ILE A 239 6.62 8.03 -18.10
C ILE A 239 7.86 8.17 -18.99
N CYS A 240 7.75 7.78 -20.26
CA CYS A 240 8.85 7.85 -21.22
C CYS A 240 9.28 9.28 -21.59
N VAL A 241 8.40 10.27 -21.36
CA VAL A 241 8.69 11.70 -21.59
C VAL A 241 8.87 12.47 -20.28
N THR A 242 8.91 11.77 -19.15
CA THR A 242 9.19 12.37 -17.85
C THR A 242 10.71 12.54 -17.69
N PRO A 243 11.17 13.65 -17.11
CA PRO A 243 12.59 13.81 -16.76
C PRO A 243 13.08 12.64 -15.91
N TYR A 244 14.26 12.12 -16.23
CA TYR A 244 14.88 11.07 -15.43
C TYR A 244 15.28 11.63 -14.06
N PRO A 245 15.12 10.88 -12.95
CA PRO A 245 15.45 11.40 -11.61
C PRO A 245 16.95 11.71 -11.48
N GLU A 246 17.28 12.97 -11.20
CA GLU A 246 18.66 13.43 -11.00
C GLU A 246 19.08 13.39 -9.52
N PRO A 247 20.32 13.00 -9.17
CA PRO A 247 20.76 12.87 -7.78
C PRO A 247 20.58 14.14 -6.93
N GLU A 248 20.78 15.33 -7.51
CA GLU A 248 20.67 16.62 -6.83
C GLU A 248 19.25 16.89 -6.33
N GLU A 249 18.23 16.34 -6.99
CA GLU A 249 16.83 16.48 -6.57
C GLU A 249 16.52 15.71 -5.28
N TYR A 250 17.32 14.69 -4.93
CA TYR A 250 17.04 13.77 -3.83
C TYR A 250 18.11 13.80 -2.74
N GLU A 251 19.19 14.57 -2.91
CA GLU A 251 20.30 14.65 -1.95
C GLU A 251 19.83 15.06 -0.54
N MET A 252 18.84 15.94 -0.45
CA MET A 252 18.25 16.40 0.82
C MET A 252 17.62 15.27 1.65
N PHE A 253 17.29 14.13 1.03
CA PHE A 253 16.68 12.99 1.71
C PHE A 253 17.69 12.03 2.34
N LEU A 254 18.99 12.12 2.01
CA LEU A 254 20.03 11.24 2.53
C LEU A 254 20.20 11.40 4.05
N ASP A 255 19.92 10.35 4.81
CA ASP A 255 19.84 10.37 6.28
C ASP A 255 20.69 9.27 6.92
N LYS A 256 22.00 9.50 7.09
CA LYS A 256 22.89 8.46 7.62
C LYS A 256 22.52 7.98 9.02
N ASP A 257 22.06 8.89 9.89
CA ASP A 257 21.67 8.55 11.26
C ASP A 257 20.43 7.65 11.25
N VAL A 258 19.40 8.01 10.47
CA VAL A 258 18.21 7.16 10.32
C VAL A 258 18.55 5.83 9.65
N ASP A 259 19.43 5.81 8.64
CA ASP A 259 19.87 4.58 7.99
C ASP A 259 20.56 3.62 8.97
N GLU A 260 21.40 4.14 9.86
CA GLU A 260 22.09 3.36 10.89
C GLU A 260 21.12 2.80 11.93
N LYS A 261 20.21 3.63 12.42
CA LYS A 261 19.17 3.25 13.37
C LYS A 261 18.23 2.19 12.79
N PHE A 262 17.77 2.39 11.57
CA PHE A 262 16.87 1.46 10.90
C PHE A 262 17.57 0.13 10.56
N ARG A 263 18.84 0.17 10.13
CA ARG A 263 19.67 -1.03 9.93
C ARG A 263 19.85 -1.83 11.22
N PHE A 264 19.99 -1.15 12.36
CA PHE A 264 20.02 -1.83 13.66
C PHE A 264 18.68 -2.53 13.96
N GLY A 265 17.54 -1.86 13.73
CA GLY A 265 16.22 -2.48 13.84
C GLY A 265 16.02 -3.69 12.92
N GLN A 266 16.43 -3.58 11.65
CA GLN A 266 16.40 -4.70 10.69
C GLN A 266 17.26 -5.88 11.17
N LYS A 267 18.43 -5.61 11.77
CA LYS A 267 19.26 -6.66 12.37
C LYS A 267 18.49 -7.39 13.48
N VAL A 268 17.87 -6.65 14.40
CA VAL A 268 17.02 -7.24 15.46
C VAL A 268 15.94 -8.13 14.88
N ILE A 269 15.21 -7.65 13.87
CA ILE A 269 14.14 -8.41 13.21
C ILE A 269 14.69 -9.69 12.57
N SER A 270 15.82 -9.61 11.87
CA SER A 270 16.46 -10.75 11.22
C SER A 270 16.85 -11.84 12.23
N GLU A 271 17.49 -11.44 13.33
CA GLU A 271 17.90 -12.36 14.39
C GLU A 271 16.70 -13.00 15.09
N VAL A 272 15.63 -12.23 15.34
CA VAL A 272 14.39 -12.77 15.92
C VAL A 272 13.73 -13.78 14.97
N ARG A 273 13.64 -13.46 13.67
CA ARG A 273 13.09 -14.40 12.67
C ARG A 273 13.95 -15.66 12.55
N SER A 274 15.27 -15.52 12.58
CA SER A 274 16.22 -16.64 12.56
C SER A 274 16.10 -17.51 13.82
N ALA A 275 15.91 -16.89 14.98
CA ALA A 275 15.70 -17.60 16.23
C ALA A 275 14.36 -18.35 16.23
N LYS A 276 13.27 -17.76 15.72
CA LYS A 276 11.99 -18.47 15.52
C LYS A 276 12.16 -19.72 14.65
N ALA A 277 12.89 -19.59 13.54
CA ALA A 277 13.19 -20.74 12.66
C ALA A 277 14.01 -21.82 13.38
N LYS A 278 14.97 -21.44 14.22
CA LYS A 278 15.77 -22.39 15.02
C LYS A 278 14.94 -23.21 16.02
N TYR A 279 13.84 -22.65 16.51
CA TYR A 279 12.91 -23.32 17.42
C TYR A 279 11.69 -23.93 16.70
N ASP A 280 11.74 -24.06 15.36
CA ASP A 280 10.64 -24.56 14.53
C ASP A 280 9.30 -23.82 14.74
N ILE A 281 9.37 -22.54 15.14
CA ILE A 281 8.20 -21.69 15.34
C ILE A 281 7.80 -21.10 13.98
N PRO A 282 6.55 -21.32 13.51
CA PRO A 282 6.08 -20.71 12.28
C PRO A 282 6.22 -19.19 12.31
N HIS A 283 6.65 -18.59 11.19
CA HIS A 283 6.91 -17.15 11.11
C HIS A 283 5.70 -16.29 11.55
N LYS A 284 4.48 -16.72 11.21
CA LYS A 284 3.23 -16.03 11.54
C LYS A 284 2.81 -16.14 13.00
N THR A 285 3.40 -17.04 13.79
CA THR A 285 3.05 -17.21 15.20
C THR A 285 3.51 -15.99 15.98
N LYS A 286 2.57 -15.30 16.63
CA LYS A 286 2.88 -14.11 17.42
C LYS A 286 3.54 -14.49 18.74
N ILE A 287 4.71 -13.92 19.02
CA ILE A 287 5.49 -14.17 20.24
C ILE A 287 5.68 -12.89 21.06
N GLU A 288 5.76 -13.00 22.38
CA GLU A 288 6.14 -11.88 23.24
C GLU A 288 7.66 -11.69 23.17
N LEU A 289 8.08 -10.46 22.87
CA LEU A 289 9.49 -10.09 22.70
C LEU A 289 9.87 -9.01 23.71
N THR A 290 10.98 -9.19 24.41
CA THR A 290 11.60 -8.16 25.24
C THR A 290 12.99 -7.85 24.73
N LEU A 291 13.24 -6.62 24.35
CA LEU A 291 14.53 -6.14 23.86
C LEU A 291 15.29 -5.52 25.03
N GLN A 292 16.41 -6.14 25.39
CA GLN A 292 17.27 -5.66 26.45
C GLN A 292 18.49 -4.99 25.82
N SER A 293 18.82 -3.77 26.25
CA SER A 293 20.08 -3.12 25.88
C SER A 293 20.68 -2.33 27.03
N GLU A 294 21.98 -2.47 27.25
CA GLU A 294 22.72 -1.70 28.27
C GLU A 294 22.98 -0.27 27.79
N ASN A 295 23.19 -0.10 26.48
CA ASN A 295 23.40 1.18 25.85
C ASN A 295 22.10 1.98 25.73
N HIS A 296 22.13 3.25 26.15
CA HIS A 296 20.99 4.16 26.13
C HIS A 296 20.55 4.54 24.71
N GLU A 297 21.49 4.76 23.79
CA GLU A 297 21.19 5.13 22.40
C GLU A 297 20.51 3.98 21.65
N ASN A 298 20.98 2.75 21.87
CA ASN A 298 20.33 1.55 21.34
C ASN A 298 18.91 1.42 21.89
N ARG A 299 18.69 1.66 23.19
CA ARG A 299 17.34 1.62 23.77
C ARG A 299 16.41 2.65 23.13
N ALA A 300 16.85 3.91 23.03
CA ALA A 300 16.07 4.97 22.39
C ALA A 300 15.74 4.62 20.92
N THR A 301 16.68 4.02 20.20
CA THR A 301 16.45 3.55 18.82
C THR A 301 15.40 2.43 18.77
N LEU A 302 15.49 1.43 19.64
CA LEU A 302 14.53 0.32 19.69
C LEU A 302 13.14 0.79 20.12
N GLU A 303 13.06 1.77 21.02
CA GLU A 303 11.81 2.41 21.43
C GLU A 303 11.16 3.14 20.25
N SER A 304 11.96 3.87 19.45
CA SER A 304 11.44 4.57 18.26
C SER A 304 10.97 3.62 17.14
N LEU A 305 11.50 2.40 17.08
CA LEU A 305 11.17 1.39 16.06
C LEU A 305 10.27 0.27 16.59
N ILE A 306 9.64 0.45 17.76
CA ILE A 306 8.93 -0.63 18.45
C ILE A 306 7.77 -1.19 17.61
N GLN A 307 7.06 -0.32 16.90
CA GLN A 307 5.94 -0.68 16.04
C GLN A 307 6.40 -1.44 14.79
N ASP A 308 7.53 -1.01 14.20
CA ASP A 308 8.13 -1.65 13.03
C ASP A 308 8.67 -3.03 13.38
N ILE A 309 9.40 -3.14 14.49
CA ILE A 309 9.91 -4.41 14.99
C ILE A 309 8.76 -5.36 15.31
N THR A 310 7.69 -4.87 15.94
CA THR A 310 6.50 -5.69 16.24
C THR A 310 5.90 -6.27 14.97
N THR A 311 5.70 -5.42 13.96
CA THR A 311 5.07 -5.80 12.69
C THR A 311 5.95 -6.75 11.90
N LEU A 312 7.22 -6.40 11.68
CA LEU A 312 8.13 -7.16 10.84
C LEU A 312 8.59 -8.46 11.52
N SER A 313 8.72 -8.53 12.84
CA SER A 313 9.08 -9.80 13.53
C SER A 313 7.88 -10.73 13.76
N ALA A 314 6.66 -10.27 13.43
CA ALA A 314 5.40 -10.92 13.81
C ALA A 314 5.36 -11.23 15.31
N ALA A 315 5.58 -10.20 16.14
CA ALA A 315 5.46 -10.27 17.59
C ALA A 315 4.04 -9.93 18.05
N SER A 316 3.61 -10.43 19.20
CA SER A 316 2.36 -10.01 19.86
C SER A 316 2.54 -8.70 20.61
N ASN A 317 3.68 -8.54 21.27
CA ASN A 317 4.06 -7.36 22.04
C ASN A 317 5.58 -7.27 22.07
N VAL A 318 6.11 -6.08 21.87
CA VAL A 318 7.54 -5.77 22.02
C VAL A 318 7.68 -4.77 23.16
N ARG A 319 8.62 -5.01 24.07
CA ARG A 319 8.98 -4.06 25.15
C ARG A 319 10.48 -3.87 25.19
N VAL A 320 10.91 -2.64 25.46
CA VAL A 320 12.33 -2.33 25.71
C VAL A 320 12.56 -2.28 27.21
N SER A 321 13.62 -2.93 27.70
CA SER A 321 13.94 -2.99 29.13
C SER A 321 15.45 -2.97 29.36
N THR A 322 15.86 -2.65 30.59
CA THR A 322 17.22 -2.86 31.09
C THR A 322 17.38 -4.20 31.79
N GLU A 323 16.27 -4.81 32.22
CA GLU A 323 16.28 -6.03 33.03
C GLU A 323 16.07 -7.28 32.18
N LYS A 324 16.65 -8.39 32.65
CA LYS A 324 16.46 -9.71 32.04
C LYS A 324 15.08 -10.27 32.41
N PRO A 325 14.22 -10.59 31.43
CA PRO A 325 12.94 -11.23 31.70
C PRO A 325 13.11 -12.68 32.18
N LYS A 326 12.21 -13.13 33.07
CA LYS A 326 12.15 -14.52 33.54
C LYS A 326 11.37 -15.38 32.55
N GLY A 327 11.88 -16.58 32.24
CA GLY A 327 11.18 -17.56 31.39
C GLY A 327 11.27 -17.30 29.89
N SER A 328 12.26 -16.52 29.44
CA SER A 328 12.48 -16.21 28.01
C SER A 328 13.83 -16.76 27.53
N VAL A 329 13.90 -17.05 26.24
CA VAL A 329 15.11 -17.51 25.56
C VAL A 329 15.88 -16.31 24.99
N PRO A 330 17.19 -16.18 25.24
CA PRO A 330 18.00 -15.10 24.70
C PRO A 330 18.42 -15.36 23.25
N THR A 331 18.37 -14.31 22.45
CA THR A 331 18.98 -14.20 21.12
C THR A 331 19.92 -13.00 21.14
N LEU A 332 21.22 -13.24 20.97
CA LEU A 332 22.23 -12.18 20.97
C LEU A 332 22.16 -11.39 19.65
N ILE A 333 21.99 -10.07 19.73
CA ILE A 333 21.97 -9.19 18.54
C ILE A 333 23.35 -8.57 18.32
N ASN A 334 23.95 -8.03 19.39
CA ASN A 334 25.31 -7.51 19.44
C ASN A 334 25.81 -7.61 20.90
N ALA A 335 27.01 -7.09 21.19
CA ALA A 335 27.60 -7.16 22.53
C ALA A 335 26.75 -6.50 23.63
N GLU A 336 25.90 -5.53 23.28
CA GLU A 336 25.18 -4.66 24.21
C GLU A 336 23.67 -4.88 24.20
N THR A 337 23.15 -5.70 23.27
CA THR A 337 21.72 -5.87 23.01
C THR A 337 21.35 -7.34 22.82
N VAL A 338 20.34 -7.77 23.57
CA VAL A 338 19.79 -9.13 23.56
C VAL A 338 18.29 -9.08 23.38
N ALA A 339 17.78 -9.88 22.45
CA ALA A 339 16.35 -10.08 22.25
C ALA A 339 15.89 -11.32 23.02
N TRP A 340 14.90 -11.16 23.88
CA TRP A 340 14.35 -12.24 24.71
C TRP A 340 12.98 -12.65 24.19
N MET A 341 12.86 -13.90 23.74
CA MET A 341 11.61 -14.47 23.24
C MET A 341 10.96 -15.32 24.32
N LYS A 342 9.71 -15.05 24.65
CA LYS A 342 8.94 -15.90 25.56
C LYS A 342 8.28 -17.01 24.74
N LEU A 343 8.71 -18.24 24.95
CA LEU A 343 8.10 -19.42 24.34
C LEU A 343 6.82 -19.73 25.11
N GLN A 344 5.69 -19.81 24.41
CA GLN A 344 4.40 -20.20 24.99
C GLN A 344 4.21 -21.72 24.91
#